data_AF-A0A7Y2ZKE8-F1
#
_entry.id   AF-A0A7Y2ZKE8-F1
#
_cell.length_a   1.000
_cell.length_b   1.000
_cell.length_c   1.000
_cell.angle_alpha   90.00
_cell.angle_beta   90.00
_cell.angle_gamma   90.00
#
_symmetry.space_group_name_H-M   'P 1'
#
loop_
_entity.id
_entity.type
_entity.pdbx_description
1 polymer ?
#
loop_
_entity_poly.entity_id
_entity_poly.type
_entity_poly.pdbx_seq_one_letter_code
_entity_poly.pdbx_strand_id
1 'polypeptide(L)' 'VVNTPSESSRACAIANVGIEGIKPGEMAKQLLEKHKIFTVAIDNANVKGCRITPNVFTLTSELDVFIAALKEMAG' A
#
# COMPACT_ATOMS: atom_id res chain seq x y z
N VAL A 1 3.49 -2.39 9.06
CA VAL A 1 4.40 -1.21 9.05
C VAL A 1 3.76 -0.08 8.25
N VAL A 2 3.76 1.15 8.78
CA VAL A 2 3.29 2.35 8.06
C VAL A 2 4.38 3.41 8.15
N ASN A 3 4.90 3.85 7.02
CA ASN A 3 6.02 4.81 6.94
C ASN A 3 5.54 6.26 6.69
N THR A 4 4.24 6.45 6.47
CA THR A 4 3.63 7.78 6.26
C THR A 4 3.21 8.41 7.59
N PRO A 5 3.46 9.71 7.81
CA PRO A 5 2.99 10.42 9.00
C PRO A 5 1.47 10.32 9.18
N SER A 6 1.01 10.15 10.42
CA SER A 6 -0.42 10.10 10.76
C SER A 6 -1.11 11.46 10.59
N GLU A 7 -0.35 12.56 10.62
CA GLU A 7 -0.87 13.90 10.38
C GLU A 7 -1.18 14.11 8.90
N SER A 8 -2.48 14.29 8.58
CA SER A 8 -2.98 14.44 7.21
C SER A 8 -2.28 15.57 6.43
N SER A 9 -1.96 16.68 7.10
CA SER A 9 -1.25 17.83 6.51
C SER A 9 0.16 17.51 6.00
N ARG A 10 0.75 16.39 6.44
CA ARG A 10 2.12 15.98 6.09
C ARG A 10 2.15 14.74 5.19
N ALA A 11 1.00 14.12 4.92
CA ALA A 11 0.90 12.89 4.14
C ALA A 11 0.85 13.12 2.62
N CYS A 12 0.40 14.30 2.16
CA CYS A 12 0.43 14.76 0.76
C CYS A 12 0.07 13.67 -0.29
N ALA A 13 -1.07 13.00 -0.09
CA ALA A 13 -1.63 11.95 -0.96
C ALA A 13 -0.74 10.72 -1.24
N ILE A 14 0.34 10.53 -0.49
CA ILE A 14 1.25 9.39 -0.64
C ILE A 14 1.30 8.59 0.66
N ALA A 15 0.88 7.33 0.57
CA ALA A 15 1.00 6.37 1.66
C ALA A 15 2.07 5.33 1.35
N ASN A 16 2.88 4.94 2.33
CA ASN A 16 3.74 3.76 2.22
C ASN A 16 3.41 2.78 3.35
N VAL A 17 3.02 1.57 2.97
CA VAL A 17 2.60 0.51 3.89
C VAL A 17 3.29 -0.80 3.54
N GLY A 18 3.67 -1.55 4.57
CA GLY A 18 4.28 -2.87 4.43
C GLY A 18 3.65 -3.86 5.41
N ILE A 19 3.58 -5.12 5.01
CA ILE A 19 3.14 -6.23 5.86
C ILE A 19 4.40 -6.91 6.42
N GLU A 20 4.43 -7.15 7.72
CA GLU A 20 5.55 -7.81 8.38
C GLU A 20 5.71 -9.25 7.85
N GLY A 21 6.94 -9.66 7.56
CA GLY A 21 7.21 -10.97 6.97
C GLY A 21 7.02 -11.07 5.44
N ILE A 22 6.44 -10.06 4.78
CA ILE A 22 6.27 -10.05 3.31
C ILE A 22 7.22 -9.02 2.68
N LYS A 23 7.99 -9.44 1.66
CA LYS A 23 8.86 -8.51 0.94
C LYS A 23 8.03 -7.52 0.10
N PRO A 24 8.44 -6.24 -0.02
CA PRO A 24 7.68 -5.25 -0.80
C PRO A 24 7.39 -5.68 -2.24
N GLY A 25 8.34 -6.34 -2.91
CA GLY A 25 8.15 -6.85 -4.28
C GLY A 25 7.09 -7.95 -4.39
N GLU A 26 7.05 -8.87 -3.40
CA GLU A 26 6.03 -9.92 -3.35
C GLU A 26 4.65 -9.35 -3.03
N MET A 27 4.60 -8.37 -2.13
CA MET A 27 3.37 -7.65 -1.80
C MET A 27 2.78 -6.95 -3.03
N ALA A 28 3.60 -6.19 -3.77
CA ALA A 28 3.16 -5.52 -5.00
C ALA A 28 2.68 -6.51 -6.07
N LYS A 29 3.39 -7.64 -6.22
CA LYS A 29 2.99 -8.70 -7.15
C LYS A 29 1.64 -9.31 -6.78
N GLN A 30 1.42 -9.68 -5.51
CA GLN A 30 0.15 -10.25 -5.06
C GLN A 30 -1.02 -9.27 -5.21
N LEU A 31 -0.82 -8.00 -4.84
CA LEU A 31 -1.82 -6.95 -5.03
C LEU A 31 -2.23 -6.81 -6.50
N LEU A 32 -1.27 -6.85 -7.43
CA LEU A 32 -1.55 -6.75 -8.86
C LEU A 32 -2.20 -8.01 -9.43
N GLU A 33 -1.67 -9.20 -9.12
CA GLU A 33 -2.11 -10.45 -9.74
C GLU A 33 -3.49 -10.88 -9.21
N LYS A 34 -3.67 -10.88 -7.89
CA LYS A 34 -4.89 -11.36 -7.22
C LYS A 34 -5.97 -10.31 -7.13
N HIS A 35 -5.61 -9.09 -6.74
CA HIS A 35 -6.59 -8.03 -6.45
C HIS A 35 -6.70 -6.97 -7.54
N LYS A 36 -5.87 -7.05 -8.60
CA LYS A 36 -5.80 -6.06 -9.70
C LYS A 36 -5.45 -4.64 -9.22
N ILE A 37 -4.74 -4.54 -8.10
CA ILE A 37 -4.32 -3.27 -7.51
C ILE A 37 -2.86 -3.00 -7.88
N PHE A 38 -2.64 -1.93 -8.64
CA PHE A 38 -1.30 -1.50 -9.00
C PHE A 38 -0.65 -0.70 -7.87
N THR A 39 0.50 -1.16 -7.39
CA THR A 39 1.33 -0.43 -6.42
C THR A 39 2.80 -0.54 -6.80
N VAL A 40 3.63 0.35 -6.26
CA VAL A 40 5.08 0.31 -6.47
C VAL A 40 5.77 -0.15 -5.19
N ALA A 41 6.53 -1.23 -5.26
CA ALA A 41 7.37 -1.68 -4.16
C ALA A 41 8.53 -0.71 -3.93
N ILE A 42 8.69 -0.25 -2.70
CA ILE A 42 9.86 0.50 -2.24
C ILE A 42 10.63 -0.41 -1.29
N ASP A 43 11.88 -0.70 -1.65
CA ASP A 43 12.81 -1.47 -0.83
C ASP A 43 14.13 -0.70 -0.72
N ASN A 44 14.10 0.38 0.07
CA ASN A 44 15.26 1.23 0.32
C ASN A 44 15.65 1.14 1.81
N ALA A 45 16.89 1.49 2.16
CA ALA A 45 17.51 1.21 3.46
C ALA A 45 16.63 1.55 4.68
N ASN A 46 15.87 2.66 4.61
CA ASN A 46 15.01 3.13 5.70
C ASN A 46 13.49 2.97 5.42
N VAL A 47 13.08 2.59 4.21
CA VAL A 47 11.66 2.53 3.81
C VAL A 47 11.41 1.25 3.04
N LYS A 48 10.63 0.36 3.65
CA LYS A 48 10.20 -0.91 3.08
C LYS A 48 8.68 -0.99 3.07
N GLY A 49 8.10 -1.13 1.89
CA GLY A 49 6.65 -1.27 1.70
C GLY A 49 6.20 -0.88 0.30
N CYS A 50 4.93 -1.10 0.01
CA CYS A 50 4.29 -0.61 -1.20
C CYS A 50 3.93 0.87 -1.04
N ARG A 51 4.22 1.67 -2.07
CA ARG A 51 3.74 3.05 -2.21
C ARG A 51 2.37 3.05 -2.86
N ILE A 52 1.43 3.73 -2.21
CA ILE A 52 0.03 3.91 -2.61
C ILE A 52 -0.21 5.39 -2.81
N THR A 53 -0.87 5.72 -3.92
CA THR A 53 -1.17 7.08 -4.32
C THR A 53 -2.59 7.12 -4.88
N PRO A 54 -3.61 7.36 -4.04
CA PRO A 54 -4.97 7.55 -4.51
C PRO A 54 -5.02 8.77 -5.44
N ASN A 55 -5.66 8.63 -6.59
CA ASN A 55 -5.86 9.73 -7.55
C ASN A 55 -7.29 10.28 -7.42
N VAL A 56 -7.59 11.43 -8.03
CA VAL A 56 -8.94 12.00 -8.13
C VAL A 56 -9.95 11.08 -8.81
N PHE A 57 -9.47 10.07 -9.54
CA PHE A 57 -10.30 9.02 -10.16
C PHE A 57 -10.49 7.79 -9.29
N THR A 58 -9.84 7.73 -8.12
CA THR A 58 -9.98 6.61 -7.18
C THR A 58 -11.17 6.86 -6.27
N LEU A 59 -12.17 5.97 -6.33
CA LEU A 59 -13.31 6.00 -5.43
C LEU A 59 -12.94 5.45 -4.05
N THR A 60 -13.63 5.91 -3.01
CA THR A 60 -13.45 5.38 -1.65
C THR A 60 -13.75 3.88 -1.58
N SER A 61 -14.72 3.39 -2.36
CA SER A 61 -15.02 1.96 -2.46
C SER A 61 -13.86 1.14 -3.04
N GLU A 62 -13.05 1.71 -3.94
CA GLU A 62 -11.86 1.04 -4.46
C GLU A 62 -10.75 0.98 -3.40
N LEU A 63 -10.69 1.99 -2.52
CA LEU A 63 -9.80 1.96 -1.34
C LEU A 63 -10.26 0.90 -0.33
N ASP A 64 -11.56 0.67 -0.18
CA ASP A 64 -12.07 -0.41 0.68
C ASP A 64 -11.62 -1.80 0.19
N VAL A 65 -11.59 -2.02 -1.13
CA VAL A 65 -11.05 -3.25 -1.73
C VAL A 65 -9.55 -3.40 -1.40
N PHE A 66 -8.79 -2.31 -1.46
CA PHE A 66 -7.39 -2.32 -1.05
C PHE A 66 -7.22 -2.66 0.43
N ILE A 67 -8.03 -2.08 1.31
CA ILE A 67 -8.00 -2.38 2.75
C ILE A 67 -8.33 -3.86 3.00
N ALA A 68 -9.33 -4.41 2.31
CA ALA A 68 -9.69 -5.82 2.42
C ALA A 68 -8.54 -6.74 1.99
N ALA A 69 -7.90 -6.44 0.85
CA ALA A 69 -6.74 -7.18 0.36
C ALA A 69 -5.57 -7.15 1.37
N LEU A 70 -5.28 -5.98 1.97
CA LEU A 70 -4.26 -5.88 3.00
C LEU A 70 -4.57 -6.73 4.23
N LYS A 71 -5.84 -6.75 4.68
CA LYS A 71 -6.26 -7.56 5.82
C LYS A 71 -6.13 -9.05 5.53
N GLU A 72 -6.54 -9.48 4.33
CA GLU A 72 -6.39 -10.88 3.88
C GLU A 72 -4.91 -11.30 3.85
N MET A 73 -4.02 -10.42 3.39
CA MET A 73 -2.58 -10.69 3.33
C MET A 73 -1.88 -10.63 4.69
N ALA A 74 -2.43 -9.88 5.66
CA ALA A 74 -1.84 -9.71 6.99
C ALA A 74 -2.12 -10.88 7.95
N GLY A 75 -3.15 -11.71 7.66
CA GLY A 75 -3.57 -12.82 8.51
C GLY A 75 -4.57 -12.41 9.58
#